data_AF-A0A9D1P6Y2-F1
#
_entry.id   AF-A0A9D1P6Y2-F1
#
_cell.length_a   1.000
_cell.length_b   1.000
_cell.length_c   1.000
_cell.angle_alpha   90.00
_cell.angle_beta   90.00
_cell.angle_gamma   90.00
#
_symmetry.space_group_name_H-M   'P 1'
#
loop_
_entity.id
_entity.type
_entity.pdbx_description
1 polymer ?
#
loop_
_entity_poly.entity_id
_entity_poly.type
_entity_poly.pdbx_seq_one_letter_code
_entity_poly.pdbx_strand_id
1 'polypeptide(L)' 'MDFNTILAQIAARHNTTPEEVYRQMQISIEDAYQKRFEENGRAALWKELGFEDQCPTPEQFLEKIGGGILGARGLFR' A
#
# COMPACT_ATOMS: atom_id res chain seq x y z
N MET A 1 -7.15 -8.48 -11.20
CA MET A 1 -6.32 -7.32 -11.54
C MET A 1 -4.89 -7.79 -11.41
N ASP A 2 -4.12 -7.86 -12.49
CA ASP A 2 -2.79 -8.47 -12.48
C ASP A 2 -1.76 -7.51 -11.88
N PHE A 3 -1.32 -7.82 -10.66
CA PHE A 3 -0.36 -7.02 -9.91
C PHE A 3 0.97 -6.83 -10.67
N ASN A 4 1.43 -7.87 -11.35
CA ASN A 4 2.61 -7.81 -12.22
C ASN A 4 2.47 -6.76 -13.33
N THR A 5 1.28 -6.58 -13.89
CA THR A 5 1.04 -5.57 -14.93
C THR A 5 1.06 -4.14 -14.36
N ILE A 6 0.63 -3.95 -13.11
CA ILE A 6 0.72 -2.66 -12.42
C ILE A 6 2.19 -2.33 -12.14
N LEU A 7 2.94 -3.27 -11.58
CA LEU A 7 4.38 -3.10 -11.35
C LEU A 7 5.12 -2.79 -12.65
N ALA A 8 4.86 -3.52 -13.73
CA ALA A 8 5.50 -3.29 -15.02
C ALA A 8 5.20 -1.88 -15.58
N GLN A 9 3.98 -1.36 -15.41
CA GLN A 9 3.64 -0.01 -15.84
C GLN A 9 4.34 1.07 -15.00
N ILE A 10 4.39 0.91 -13.67
CA ILE A 10 5.07 1.84 -12.78
C ILE A 10 6.58 1.82 -13.04
N ALA A 11 7.15 0.62 -13.19
CA ALA A 11 8.54 0.38 -13.55
C ALA A 11 8.92 1.07 -14.87
N ALA A 12 8.13 0.87 -15.93
CA ALA A 12 8.32 1.52 -17.22
C ALA A 12 8.23 3.05 -17.13
N ARG A 13 7.31 3.58 -16.30
CA ARG A 13 7.13 5.02 -16.11
C ARG A 13 8.30 5.67 -15.35
N HIS A 14 8.90 4.96 -14.40
CA HIS A 14 9.97 5.46 -13.55
C HIS A 14 11.37 5.00 -13.99
N ASN A 15 11.51 4.27 -15.11
CA ASN A 15 12.77 3.66 -15.57
C ASN A 15 13.42 2.77 -14.49
N THR A 16 12.58 2.02 -13.77
CA THR A 16 13.01 1.07 -12.72
C THR A 16 12.54 -0.34 -13.11
N THR A 17 12.93 -1.37 -12.36
CA THR A 17 12.43 -2.73 -12.53
C THR A 17 11.20 -2.97 -11.65
N PRO A 18 10.25 -3.82 -12.09
CA PRO A 18 9.08 -4.16 -11.28
C PRO A 18 9.46 -4.75 -9.91
N GLU A 19 10.58 -5.48 -9.84
CA GLU A 19 11.15 -5.99 -8.59
C GLU A 19 11.58 -4.86 -7.64
N GLU A 20 12.24 -3.81 -8.15
CA GLU A 20 12.66 -2.69 -7.32
C GLU A 20 11.46 -1.85 -6.87
N VAL A 21 10.46 -1.66 -7.73
CA VAL A 21 9.18 -1.04 -7.34
C VAL A 21 8.51 -1.83 -6.22
N TYR A 22 8.45 -3.16 -6.35
CA TYR A 22 7.90 -4.03 -5.30
C TYR A 22 8.67 -3.88 -3.98
N ARG A 23 9.99 -3.88 -4.05
CA ARG A 23 10.87 -3.76 -2.89
C ARG A 23 10.70 -2.43 -2.17
N GLN A 24 10.66 -1.32 -2.93
CA GLN A 24 10.44 0.02 -2.38
C GLN A 24 9.06 0.16 -1.77
N MET A 25 8.03 -0.44 -2.39
CA MET A 25 6.68 -0.46 -1.81
C MET A 25 6.67 -1.24 -0.49
N GLN A 26 7.33 -2.40 -0.43
CA GLN A 26 7.40 -3.20 0.78
C GLN A 26 8.10 -2.44 1.91
N ILE A 27 9.26 -1.82 1.64
CA ILE A 27 9.99 -1.00 2.62
C ILE A 27 9.12 0.15 3.12
N SER A 28 8.40 0.83 2.22
CA SER A 28 7.52 1.95 2.57
C SER A 28 6.34 1.51 3.45
N ILE A 29 5.77 0.34 3.16
CA ILE A 29 4.68 -0.25 3.94
C ILE A 29 5.20 -0.69 5.32
N GLU A 30 6.34 -1.37 5.37
CA GLU A 30 6.97 -1.80 6.62
C GLU A 30 7.32 -0.60 7.51
N ASP A 31 7.92 0.46 6.96
CA ASP A 31 8.22 1.70 7.69
C ASP A 31 6.94 2.37 8.20
N ALA A 32 5.91 2.48 7.36
CA ALA A 32 4.62 3.04 7.75
C ALA A 32 3.88 2.17 8.79
N TYR A 33 4.09 0.85 8.76
CA TYR A 33 3.56 -0.10 9.73
C TYR A 33 4.32 -0.01 11.05
N GLN A 34 5.64 0.18 11.05
CA GLN A 34 6.40 0.40 12.28
C GLN A 34 6.02 1.74 12.95
N LYS A 35 5.86 2.78 12.15
CA LYS A 35 5.42 4.12 12.61
C LYS A 35 3.92 4.20 12.89
N ARG A 36 3.16 3.11 12.75
CA ARG A 36 1.69 3.11 12.94
C ARG A 36 1.25 3.49 14.34
N PHE A 37 2.11 3.26 15.33
CA PHE A 37 1.87 3.57 16.74
C PHE A 37 2.47 4.91 17.18
N GLU A 38 3.36 5.51 16.38
CA GLU A 38 3.98 6.79 16.73
C GLU A 38 3.04 7.98 16.47
N GLU A 39 2.18 7.89 15.45
CA GLU A 39 1.29 8.98 15.08
C GLU A 39 -0.18 8.64 15.36
N ASN A 40 -0.76 9.39 16.30
CA ASN A 40 -2.17 9.31 16.65
C ASN A 40 -3.04 9.57 15.40
N GLY A 41 -3.69 8.52 14.91
CA GLY A 41 -4.54 8.56 13.71
C GLY A 41 -4.18 7.48 12.70
N ARG A 42 -2.90 7.09 12.59
CA ARG A 42 -2.48 6.01 11.69
C ARG A 42 -2.97 4.66 12.19
N ALA A 43 -2.84 4.37 13.49
CA ALA A 43 -3.33 3.12 14.07
C ALA A 43 -4.82 2.87 13.78
N ALA A 44 -5.66 3.92 13.78
CA ALA A 44 -7.07 3.82 13.44
C ALA A 44 -7.28 3.50 11.94
N LEU A 45 -6.50 4.12 11.05
CA LEU A 45 -6.51 3.81 9.61
C LEU A 45 -6.09 2.37 9.33
N TRP A 46 -5.00 1.90 9.95
CA TRP A 46 -4.53 0.51 9.82
C TRP A 46 -5.55 -0.48 10.36
N LYS A 47 -6.25 -0.11 11.45
CA LYS A 47 -7.37 -0.87 12.00
C LYS A 47 -8.57 -0.93 11.06
N GLU A 48 -8.96 0.19 10.46
CA GLU A 48 -10.07 0.23 9.50
C GLU A 48 -9.76 -0.57 8.22
N LEU A 49 -8.50 -0.57 7.79
CA LEU A 49 -8.03 -1.40 6.69
C LEU A 49 -8.03 -2.90 7.03
N GLY A 50 -7.99 -3.26 8.32
CA GLY A 50 -7.92 -4.63 8.82
C GLY A 50 -6.50 -5.18 8.94
N PHE A 51 -5.51 -4.30 9.03
CA PHE A 51 -4.08 -4.61 9.12
C PHE A 51 -3.55 -4.23 10.52
N GLU A 52 -4.14 -4.83 11.56
CA GLU A 52 -3.81 -4.53 12.97
C GLU A 52 -2.59 -5.33 13.44
N ASP A 53 -2.58 -6.61 13.06
CA ASP A 53 -1.67 -7.64 13.57
C ASP A 53 -0.60 -8.05 12.54
N GLN A 54 -0.87 -7.89 11.25
CA GLN A 54 0.04 -8.30 10.18
C GLN A 54 0.40 -7.15 9.25
N CYS A 55 1.70 -7.01 8.99
CA CYS A 55 2.20 -6.11 7.94
C CYS A 55 1.72 -6.65 6.58
N PRO A 56 0.94 -5.88 5.81
CA PRO A 56 0.43 -6.34 4.54
C PRO A 56 1.54 -6.45 3.49
N THR A 57 1.41 -7.42 2.59
CA THR A 57 2.23 -7.41 1.38
C THR A 57 1.79 -6.27 0.45
N PRO A 58 2.69 -5.76 -0.41
CA PRO A 58 2.33 -4.76 -1.43
C PRO A 58 1.10 -5.15 -2.26
N GLU A 59 0.93 -6.44 -2.53
CA GLU A 59 -0.24 -7.01 -3.22
C GLU A 59 -1.52 -6.83 -2.41
N GLN A 60 -1.53 -7.31 -1.16
CA GLN A 60 -2.69 -7.20 -0.28
C GLN A 60 -3.06 -5.75 0.01
N PHE A 61 -2.05 -4.90 0.16
CA PHE A 61 -2.23 -3.47 0.37
C PHE A 61 -2.85 -2.80 -0.86
N LEU A 62 -2.36 -3.13 -2.07
CA LEU A 62 -2.93 -2.61 -3.32
C LEU A 62 -4.31 -3.19 -3.64
N GLU A 63 -4.63 -4.42 -3.28
CA GLU A 63 -5.99 -4.95 -3.40
C GLU A 63 -6.95 -4.24 -2.45
N LYS A 64 -6.56 -4.04 -1.19
CA LYS A 64 -7.38 -3.33 -0.19
C LYS A 64 -7.53 -1.86 -0.51
N ILE A 65 -6.48 -1.17 -0.92
CA ILE A 65 -6.53 0.24 -1.30
C ILE A 65 -7.12 0.41 -2.70
N GLY A 66 -6.85 -0.47 -3.66
CA GLY A 66 -7.44 -0.41 -5.00
C GLY A 66 -8.95 -0.66 -4.97
N GLY A 67 -9.40 -1.65 -4.18
CA GLY A 67 -10.81 -1.87 -3.88
C GLY A 67 -11.41 -0.78 -2.99
N GLY A 68 -10.61 -0.25 -2.07
CA GLY A 68 -10.98 0.82 -1.14
C GLY A 68 -11.10 2.19 -1.80
N ILE A 69 -10.25 2.57 -2.76
CA ILE A 69 -10.30 3.85 -3.49
C ILE A 69 -11.50 3.91 -4.43
N LEU A 70 -11.98 2.76 -4.93
CA LEU A 70 -13.27 2.69 -5.62
C LEU A 70 -14.46 2.86 -4.67
N GLY A 71 -14.31 2.59 -3.37
CA GLY A 71 -15.30 2.87 -2.32
C GLY A 71 -15.12 4.20 -1.58
N ALA A 72 -13.91 4.76 -1.56
CA ALA A 72 -13.48 5.90 -0.75
C ALA A 72 -13.19 7.15 -1.61
N ARG A 73 -13.99 7.38 -2.66
CA ARG A 73 -14.13 8.69 -3.34
C ARG A 73 -14.69 9.80 -2.41
N GLY A 74 -14.44 9.72 -1.10
CA GLY A 74 -14.90 10.67 -0.09
C GLY A 74 -13.82 11.12 0.90
N LEU A 75 -12.60 10.54 0.91
CA LEU A 75 -11.58 10.86 1.93
C LEU A 75 -10.40 11.71 1.44
N PHE A 76 -10.32 11.98 0.13
CA PHE A 76 -9.42 13.00 -0.41
C PHE A 76 -10.26 14.19 -0.89
N ARG A 77 -10.73 15.01 0.05
CA ARG A 77 -11.31 16.32 -0.24
C ARG A 77 -10.66 17.38 0.63
#